data_AF-A0A7Y2FMU7-F1
#
_entry.id   AF-A0A7Y2FMU7-F1
#
_cell.length_a   1.000
_cell.length_b   1.000
_cell.length_c   1.000
_cell.angle_alpha   90.00
_cell.angle_beta   90.00
_cell.angle_gamma   90.00
#
_symmetry.space_group_name_H-M   'P 1'
#
loop_
_entity.id
_entity.type
_entity.pdbx_description
1 polymer ?
#
loop_
_entity_poly.entity_id
_entity_poly.type
_entity_poly.pdbx_seq_one_letter_code
_entity_poly.pdbx_strand_id
1 'polypeptide(L)'
;VYTDDSGMMFSGTDAAAAIGSDCIFGTVQSDPVLAGCGSEAGGVLSCFPNCPAETINALADCVAECTQDATAAASAPGLSNACVACTGGRVACDVAFCTNLCVADTSAPACIACRCDNGCIPDFATCSGIPNNDCN
;
A
#
# COMPACT_ATOMS: atom_id res chain seq x y z
N VAL A 1 16.08 7.54 0.96
CA VAL A 1 16.14 6.25 1.68
C VAL A 1 15.05 6.30 2.72
N TYR A 2 14.29 5.22 2.87
CA TYR A 2 13.22 5.09 3.86
C TYR A 2 13.66 4.09 4.92
N THR A 3 13.37 4.35 6.19
CA THR A 3 13.58 3.38 7.28
C THR A 3 12.24 3.07 7.90
N ASP A 4 11.83 1.81 7.96
CA ASP A 4 10.54 1.40 8.54
C ASP A 4 10.56 1.36 10.09
N ASP A 5 9.42 1.04 10.71
CA ASP A 5 9.28 0.90 12.17
C ASP A 5 10.11 -0.24 12.78
N SER A 6 10.59 -1.17 11.96
CA SER A 6 11.50 -2.27 12.36
C SER A 6 12.97 -1.88 12.26
N GLY A 7 13.28 -0.68 11.75
CA GLY A 7 14.64 -0.22 11.48
C GLY A 7 15.24 -0.75 10.18
N MET A 8 14.44 -1.37 9.31
CA MET A 8 14.88 -1.84 7.99
C MET A 8 14.96 -0.67 7.01
N MET A 9 16.08 -0.57 6.30
CA MET A 9 16.30 0.48 5.31
C MET A 9 15.96 0.01 3.90
N PHE A 10 15.18 0.83 3.20
CA PHE A 10 14.78 0.63 1.83
C PHE A 10 15.23 1.80 0.94
N SER A 11 15.48 1.52 -0.33
CA SER A 11 15.89 2.54 -1.30
C SER A 11 15.24 2.32 -2.66
N GLY A 12 15.17 3.37 -3.48
CA GLY A 12 14.57 3.28 -4.81
C GLY A 12 13.11 2.83 -4.77
N THR A 13 12.75 1.88 -5.63
CA THR A 13 11.40 1.32 -5.74
C THR A 13 10.96 0.55 -4.50
N ASP A 14 11.91 -0.07 -3.79
CA ASP A 14 11.62 -0.86 -2.59
C ASP A 14 11.17 0.06 -1.45
N ALA A 15 11.71 1.29 -1.41
CA ALA A 15 11.26 2.31 -0.45
C ALA A 15 9.81 2.73 -0.71
N ALA A 16 9.43 2.96 -1.97
CA ALA A 16 8.06 3.33 -2.31
C ALA A 16 7.06 2.22 -1.98
N ALA A 17 7.45 0.95 -2.18
CA ALA A 17 6.62 -0.20 -1.81
C ALA A 17 6.45 -0.34 -0.30
N ALA A 18 7.53 -0.21 0.47
CA ALA A 18 7.50 -0.24 1.93
C ALA A 18 6.64 0.90 2.50
N ILE A 19 6.87 2.13 2.05
CA ILE A 19 6.07 3.30 2.40
C ILE A 19 4.58 3.07 2.12
N GLY A 20 4.23 2.52 0.96
CA GLY A 20 2.83 2.30 0.59
C GLY A 20 2.11 1.31 1.51
N SER A 21 2.80 0.27 1.98
CA SER A 21 2.27 -0.66 3.00
C SER A 21 2.08 0.06 4.34
N ASP A 22 3.10 0.80 4.77
CA ASP A 22 3.13 1.47 6.06
C ASP A 22 2.13 2.64 6.14
N CYS A 23 1.82 3.27 5.02
CA CYS A 23 0.78 4.30 4.91
C CYS A 23 -0.64 3.79 5.22
N ILE A 24 -0.92 2.48 5.22
CA ILE A 24 -2.25 1.96 5.54
C ILE A 24 -2.61 2.25 7.01
N PHE A 25 -1.70 1.92 7.93
CA PHE A 25 -1.92 2.07 9.38
C PHE A 25 -1.08 3.18 10.00
N GLY A 26 -0.09 3.69 9.27
CA GLY A 26 0.89 4.64 9.77
C GLY A 26 2.01 3.95 10.53
N THR A 27 2.98 4.75 10.91
CA THR A 27 4.20 4.34 11.61
C THR A 27 4.51 5.33 12.71
N VAL A 28 5.29 4.90 13.71
CA VAL A 28 5.63 5.74 14.87
C VAL A 28 7.14 5.93 15.07
N GLN A 29 7.97 5.15 14.39
CA GLN A 29 9.43 5.13 14.49
C GLN A 29 10.13 5.22 13.12
N SER A 30 9.41 5.10 12.02
CA SER A 30 9.97 5.21 10.67
C SER A 30 10.55 6.60 10.38
N ASP A 31 11.42 6.69 9.38
CA ASP A 31 11.98 7.94 8.87
C ASP A 31 11.72 8.08 7.35
N PRO A 32 10.83 9.00 6.92
CA PRO A 32 9.97 9.85 7.76
C PRO A 32 8.88 9.07 8.51
N VAL A 33 8.35 9.66 9.58
CA VAL A 33 7.17 9.13 10.31
C VAL A 33 5.91 9.32 9.45
N LEU A 34 5.13 8.27 9.26
CA LEU A 34 3.92 8.27 8.44
C LEU A 34 2.69 8.36 9.33
N ALA A 35 1.87 9.41 9.15
CA ALA A 35 0.61 9.54 9.87
C ALA A 35 -0.37 8.39 9.57
N GLY A 36 -0.26 7.83 8.37
CA GLY A 36 -1.08 6.71 7.90
C GLY A 36 -2.54 7.07 7.61
N CYS A 37 -3.31 6.04 7.27
CA CYS A 37 -4.71 6.12 6.87
C CYS A 37 -5.62 5.30 7.80
N GLY A 38 -5.30 5.29 9.10
CA GLY A 38 -5.95 4.42 10.08
C GLY A 38 -7.47 4.65 10.21
N SER A 39 -7.97 5.86 9.94
CA SER A 39 -9.40 6.17 9.98
C SER A 39 -10.13 5.50 8.81
N GLU A 40 -9.58 5.63 7.61
CA GLU A 40 -10.06 5.06 6.37
C GLU A 40 -9.96 3.53 6.41
N ALA A 41 -8.85 3.01 6.93
CA ALA A 41 -8.63 1.59 7.15
C ALA A 41 -9.65 1.00 8.14
N GLY A 42 -9.93 1.72 9.24
CA GLY A 42 -11.00 1.35 10.16
C GLY A 42 -12.38 1.31 9.49
N GLY A 43 -12.65 2.25 8.59
CA GLY A 43 -13.85 2.26 7.74
C GLY A 43 -13.97 0.99 6.91
N VAL A 44 -12.91 0.60 6.19
CA VAL A 44 -12.86 -0.64 5.40
C VAL A 44 -13.07 -1.88 6.27
N LEU A 45 -12.40 -1.97 7.42
CA LEU A 45 -12.53 -3.12 8.31
C LEU A 45 -13.96 -3.28 8.86
N SER A 46 -14.74 -2.20 8.92
CA SER A 46 -16.12 -2.23 9.39
C SER A 46 -17.13 -2.75 8.36
N CYS A 47 -16.82 -2.67 7.05
CA CYS A 47 -17.74 -3.01 5.97
C CYS A 47 -17.29 -4.18 5.09
N PHE A 48 -16.04 -4.63 5.20
CA PHE A 48 -15.51 -5.73 4.40
C PHE A 48 -16.33 -7.03 4.60
N PRO A 49 -16.61 -7.83 3.56
CA PRO A 49 -16.18 -7.69 2.15
C PRO A 49 -17.10 -6.83 1.26
N ASN A 50 -18.10 -6.16 1.83
CA ASN A 50 -19.15 -5.47 1.06
C ASN A 50 -19.06 -3.95 1.20
N CYS A 51 -17.84 -3.41 1.29
CA CYS A 51 -17.64 -1.99 1.39
C CYS A 51 -18.18 -1.25 0.16
N PRO A 52 -18.86 -0.11 0.34
CA PRO A 52 -19.22 0.73 -0.80
C PRO A 52 -17.94 1.29 -1.44
N ALA A 53 -17.99 1.52 -2.76
CA ALA A 53 -16.82 1.98 -3.52
C ALA A 53 -16.22 3.28 -2.94
N GLU A 54 -17.05 4.15 -2.35
CA GLU A 54 -16.60 5.38 -1.69
C GLU A 54 -15.65 5.12 -0.51
N THR A 55 -15.90 4.08 0.31
CA THR A 55 -15.04 3.72 1.44
C THR A 55 -13.72 3.13 0.95
N ILE A 56 -13.78 2.30 -0.10
CA ILE A 56 -12.59 1.71 -0.71
C ILE A 56 -11.71 2.81 -1.33
N ASN A 57 -12.32 3.73 -2.09
CA ASN A 57 -11.62 4.83 -2.73
C ASN A 57 -11.03 5.80 -1.72
N ALA A 58 -11.72 6.09 -0.62
CA ALA A 58 -11.17 6.96 0.43
C ALA A 58 -9.86 6.42 1.02
N LEU A 59 -9.79 5.10 1.29
CA LEU A 59 -8.54 4.49 1.75
C LEU A 59 -7.47 4.48 0.65
N ALA A 60 -7.85 4.12 -0.58
CA ALA A 60 -6.92 4.09 -1.70
C ALA A 60 -6.30 5.47 -1.97
N ASP A 61 -7.11 6.53 -1.96
CA ASP A 61 -6.68 7.91 -2.16
C ASP A 61 -5.77 8.38 -1.01
N CYS A 62 -6.15 8.09 0.24
CA CYS A 62 -5.32 8.42 1.40
C CYS A 62 -3.93 7.74 1.32
N VAL A 63 -3.89 6.44 1.03
CA VAL A 63 -2.63 5.70 0.95
C VAL A 63 -1.79 6.21 -0.22
N ALA A 64 -2.41 6.53 -1.35
CA ALA A 64 -1.73 7.10 -2.51
C ALA A 64 -1.09 8.47 -2.18
N GLU A 65 -1.83 9.36 -1.50
CA GLU A 65 -1.34 10.67 -1.07
C GLU A 65 -0.22 10.54 -0.03
N CYS A 66 -0.41 9.71 1.00
CA CYS A 66 0.61 9.41 2.01
C CYS A 66 1.90 8.87 1.36
N THR A 67 1.77 7.95 0.39
CA THR A 67 2.93 7.39 -0.32
C THR A 67 3.67 8.45 -1.11
N GLN A 68 2.93 9.33 -1.79
CA GLN A 68 3.50 10.42 -2.57
C GLN A 68 4.29 11.38 -1.68
N ASP A 69 3.69 11.84 -0.58
CA ASP A 69 4.28 12.80 0.34
C ASP A 69 5.54 12.23 1.01
N ALA A 70 5.46 10.99 1.50
CA ALA A 70 6.59 10.31 2.11
C ALA A 70 7.73 10.06 1.12
N THR A 71 7.42 9.67 -0.12
CA THR A 71 8.43 9.49 -1.16
C THR A 71 9.06 10.83 -1.54
N ALA A 72 8.28 11.90 -1.64
CA ALA A 72 8.79 13.24 -1.93
C ALA A 72 9.68 13.78 -0.80
N ALA A 73 9.32 13.51 0.45
CA ALA A 73 10.14 13.85 1.62
C ALA A 73 11.45 13.04 1.64
N ALA A 74 11.41 11.75 1.30
CA ALA A 74 12.59 10.90 1.26
C ALA A 74 13.48 11.16 0.03
N SER A 75 12.91 11.57 -1.10
CA SER A 75 13.60 11.83 -2.37
C SER A 75 12.74 12.66 -3.33
N ALA A 76 12.92 13.99 -3.32
CA ALA A 76 12.24 14.89 -4.24
C ALA A 76 12.57 14.56 -5.72
N PRO A 77 11.59 14.62 -6.65
CA PRO A 77 10.24 15.17 -6.51
C PRO A 77 9.15 14.18 -6.00
N GLY A 78 9.52 12.96 -5.60
CA GLY A 78 8.56 11.90 -5.27
C GLY A 78 8.21 11.01 -6.46
N LEU A 79 7.05 10.33 -6.39
CA LEU A 79 6.58 9.47 -7.48
C LEU A 79 5.89 10.30 -8.57
N SER A 80 5.76 9.70 -9.77
CA SER A 80 4.91 10.27 -10.83
C SER A 80 3.43 10.03 -10.51
N ASN A 81 2.54 10.88 -11.03
CA ASN A 81 1.09 10.69 -10.87
C ASN A 81 0.60 9.31 -11.33
N ALA A 82 1.24 8.74 -12.36
CA ALA A 82 0.93 7.39 -12.82
C ALA A 82 1.29 6.35 -11.76
N CYS A 83 2.48 6.43 -11.17
CA CYS A 83 2.91 5.54 -10.08
C CYS A 83 2.00 5.65 -8.85
N VAL A 84 1.60 6.87 -8.47
CA VAL A 84 0.66 7.11 -7.36
C VAL A 84 -0.70 6.46 -7.62
N ALA A 85 -1.23 6.60 -8.85
CA ALA A 85 -2.47 5.96 -9.25
C ALA A 85 -2.36 4.42 -9.23
N CYS A 86 -1.20 3.85 -9.59
CA CYS A 86 -0.96 2.41 -9.46
C CYS A 86 -1.00 1.95 -8.00
N THR A 87 -0.40 2.70 -7.08
CA THR A 87 -0.45 2.41 -5.64
C THR A 87 -1.89 2.44 -5.13
N GLY A 88 -2.66 3.48 -5.47
CA GLY A 88 -4.09 3.55 -5.10
C GLY A 88 -4.91 2.39 -5.66
N GLY A 89 -4.70 2.06 -6.94
CA GLY A 89 -5.37 0.91 -7.58
C GLY A 89 -5.04 -0.43 -6.90
N ARG A 90 -3.79 -0.61 -6.46
CA ARG A 90 -3.38 -1.79 -5.70
C ARG A 90 -4.11 -1.87 -4.36
N VAL A 91 -4.15 -0.78 -3.60
CA VAL A 91 -4.85 -0.72 -2.32
C VAL A 91 -6.33 -1.02 -2.49
N ALA A 92 -6.97 -0.44 -3.51
CA ALA A 92 -8.37 -0.70 -3.80
C ALA A 92 -8.64 -2.18 -4.10
N CYS A 93 -7.77 -2.84 -4.86
CA CYS A 93 -7.86 -4.28 -5.14
C CYS A 93 -7.67 -5.12 -3.87
N ASP A 94 -6.63 -4.85 -3.09
CA ASP A 94 -6.36 -5.55 -1.83
C ASP A 94 -7.55 -5.43 -0.87
N VAL A 95 -8.13 -4.24 -0.78
CA VAL A 95 -9.29 -3.94 0.05
C VAL A 95 -10.53 -4.71 -0.41
N ALA A 96 -10.78 -4.75 -1.72
CA ALA A 96 -11.96 -5.41 -2.29
C ALA A 96 -11.95 -6.92 -2.09
N PHE A 97 -10.78 -7.56 -2.11
CA PHE A 97 -10.69 -9.02 -2.19
C PHE A 97 -9.95 -9.68 -1.02
N CYS A 98 -8.95 -9.03 -0.43
CA CYS A 98 -7.94 -9.72 0.38
C CYS A 98 -7.80 -9.18 1.81
N THR A 99 -8.59 -8.18 2.22
CA THR A 99 -8.50 -7.53 3.55
C THR A 99 -8.44 -8.53 4.70
N ASN A 100 -9.32 -9.53 4.73
CA ASN A 100 -9.39 -10.52 5.81
C ASN A 100 -8.12 -11.40 5.94
N LEU A 101 -7.40 -11.61 4.85
CA LEU A 101 -6.17 -12.39 4.82
C LEU A 101 -4.93 -11.52 5.06
N CYS A 102 -5.02 -10.24 4.74
CA CYS A 102 -3.89 -9.31 4.74
C CYS A 102 -3.81 -8.39 5.96
N VAL A 103 -4.91 -8.19 6.71
CA VAL A 103 -4.96 -7.22 7.83
C VAL A 103 -3.98 -7.55 8.96
N ALA A 104 -3.76 -8.83 9.23
CA ALA A 104 -2.91 -9.27 10.33
C ALA A 104 -1.42 -9.34 9.92
N ASP A 105 -1.16 -9.77 8.69
CA ASP A 105 0.18 -9.92 8.14
C ASP A 105 0.10 -9.85 6.62
N THR A 106 0.60 -8.76 6.05
CA THR A 106 0.62 -8.51 4.61
C THR A 106 1.64 -9.38 3.86
N SER A 107 2.56 -10.01 4.59
CA SER A 107 3.56 -10.96 4.07
C SER A 107 3.14 -12.43 4.24
N ALA A 108 2.01 -12.69 4.90
CA ALA A 108 1.51 -14.04 5.07
C ALA A 108 1.25 -14.71 3.70
N PRO A 109 1.60 -15.99 3.51
CA PRO A 109 1.40 -16.68 2.23
C PRO A 109 -0.05 -16.64 1.72
N ALA A 110 -1.03 -16.67 2.63
CA ALA A 110 -2.44 -16.57 2.26
C ALA A 110 -2.84 -15.19 1.73
N CYS A 111 -2.28 -14.11 2.28
CA CYS A 111 -2.47 -12.76 1.77
C CYS A 111 -1.85 -12.61 0.37
N ILE A 112 -0.59 -13.06 0.22
CA ILE A 112 0.12 -13.02 -1.06
C ILE A 112 -0.65 -13.80 -2.13
N ALA A 113 -1.06 -15.04 -1.83
CA ALA A 113 -1.84 -15.86 -2.75
C ALA A 113 -3.14 -15.17 -3.17
N CYS A 114 -3.90 -14.59 -2.24
CA CYS A 114 -5.12 -13.84 -2.58
C CYS A 114 -4.85 -12.68 -3.54
N ARG A 115 -3.79 -11.91 -3.28
CA ARG A 115 -3.39 -10.76 -4.11
C ARG A 115 -2.92 -11.18 -5.50
N CYS A 116 -2.34 -12.36 -5.64
CA CYS A 116 -1.98 -12.95 -6.93
C CYS A 116 -3.21 -13.45 -7.67
N ASP A 117 -4.07 -14.23 -7.00
CA ASP A 117 -5.27 -14.85 -7.58
C ASP A 117 -6.30 -13.82 -8.05
N ASN A 118 -6.36 -12.66 -7.38
CA ASN A 118 -7.26 -11.56 -7.74
C ASN A 118 -6.58 -10.49 -8.63
N GLY A 119 -5.35 -10.72 -9.10
CA GLY A 119 -4.67 -9.80 -10.02
C GLY A 119 -4.09 -8.53 -9.38
N CYS A 120 -4.25 -8.32 -8.07
CA CYS A 120 -3.75 -7.12 -7.39
C CYS A 120 -2.23 -6.92 -7.56
N ILE A 121 -1.42 -7.97 -7.38
CA ILE A 121 0.04 -7.89 -7.61
C ILE A 121 0.39 -7.75 -9.10
N PRO A 122 -0.12 -8.62 -10.01
CA PRO A 122 0.17 -8.51 -11.43
C PRO A 122 -0.21 -7.16 -12.05
N ASP A 123 -1.38 -6.61 -11.70
CA ASP A 123 -1.86 -5.34 -12.23
C ASP A 123 -1.02 -4.17 -11.71
N PHE A 124 -0.62 -4.21 -10.44
CA PHE A 124 0.30 -3.23 -9.89
C PHE A 124 1.66 -3.28 -10.59
N ALA A 125 2.23 -4.47 -10.79
CA ALA A 125 3.52 -4.62 -11.47
C ALA A 125 3.47 -4.11 -12.92
N THR A 126 2.37 -4.41 -13.62
CA THR A 126 2.12 -3.92 -14.98
C THR A 126 1.95 -2.40 -15.02
N CYS A 127 1.23 -1.83 -14.06
CA CYS A 127 0.95 -0.40 -13.99
C CYS A 127 2.21 0.41 -13.62
N SER A 128 2.92 -0.03 -12.57
CA SER A 128 4.07 0.70 -12.00
C SER A 128 5.39 0.42 -12.72
N GLY A 129 5.47 -0.68 -13.48
CA GLY A 129 6.73 -1.18 -14.06
C GLY A 129 7.68 -1.79 -13.02
N ILE A 130 7.23 -1.96 -11.76
CA ILE A 130 8.03 -2.58 -10.70
C ILE A 130 7.81 -4.10 -10.78
N PRO A 131 8.86 -4.90 -11.08
CA PRO A 131 8.74 -6.34 -11.06
C PRO A 131 8.45 -6.82 -9.64
N ASN A 132 7.47 -7.70 -9.49
CA ASN A 132 7.16 -8.36 -8.22
C ASN A 132 7.23 -9.88 -8.43
N ASN A 133 8.00 -10.57 -7.58
CA ASN A 133 8.23 -12.01 -7.65
C ASN A 133 7.37 -12.82 -6.68
N ASP A 134 6.50 -12.17 -5.90
CA ASP A 134 5.70 -12.80 -4.83
C ASP A 134 4.63 -13.75 -5.40
N CYS A 135 4.31 -13.63 -6.69
CA CYS A 135 3.35 -14.51 -7.39
C CYS A 135 3.98 -15.69 -8.15
N ASN A 136 5.26 -16.01 -7.90
CA ASN A 136 5.98 -17.10 -8.57
C ASN A 136 6.32 -18.26 -7.63
#